data_AF-A0A6H9RUH9-F1
#
_entry.id   AF-A0A6H9RUH9-F1
#
_cell.length_a   1.000
_cell.length_b   1.000
_cell.length_c   1.000
_cell.angle_alpha   90.00
_cell.angle_beta   90.00
_cell.angle_gamma   90.00
#
_symmetry.space_group_name_H-M   'P 1'
#
loop_
_entity.id
_entity.type
_entity.pdbx_description
1 polymer ?
#
loop_
_entity_poly.entity_id
_entity_poly.type
_entity_poly.pdbx_seq_one_letter_code
_entity_poly.pdbx_strand_id
1 'polypeptide(L)' 'MTEHKPEVVITYCTQCQWLLRAAWLDQELLSTFGDDLGKVSLVPGTGGVFHISCDGTQIWE' A
#
# COMPACT_ATOMS: atom_id res chain seq x y z
N MET A 1 -6.66 -21.09 -14.78
CA MET A 1 -5.69 -20.86 -13.69
C MET A 1 -5.90 -19.42 -13.28
N THR A 2 -6.34 -19.15 -12.06
CA THR A 2 -6.42 -17.78 -11.56
C THR A 2 -4.99 -17.28 -11.40
N GLU A 3 -4.56 -16.35 -12.25
CA GLU A 3 -3.29 -15.65 -12.06
C GLU A 3 -3.29 -15.02 -10.66
N HIS A 4 -2.28 -15.35 -9.87
CA HIS A 4 -2.08 -14.72 -8.57
C HIS A 4 -1.46 -13.35 -8.83
N LYS A 5 -2.30 -12.31 -8.72
CA LYS A 5 -1.83 -10.93 -8.82
C LYS A 5 -1.35 -10.45 -7.45
N PRO A 6 -0.16 -9.83 -7.35
CA PRO A 6 0.39 -9.34 -6.09
C PRO A 6 -0.51 -8.32 -5.39
N GLU A 7 -0.46 -8.32 -4.07
CA GLU A 7 -1.21 -7.42 -3.19
C GLU A 7 -0.25 -6.48 -2.44
N VAL A 8 -0.49 -5.18 -2.53
CA VAL A 8 0.30 -4.17 -1.80
C VAL A 8 -0.45 -3.69 -0.58
N VAL A 9 0.25 -3.55 0.55
CA VAL A 9 -0.30 -3.01 1.80
C VAL A 9 0.52 -1.81 2.23
N ILE A 10 -0.14 -0.65 2.39
CA ILE A 10 0.45 0.59 2.90
C ILE A 10 -0.07 0.80 4.32
N THR A 11 0.78 0.56 5.32
CA THR A 11 0.48 0.84 6.73
C THR A 11 0.91 2.27 7.07
N TYR A 12 -0.02 3.13 7.47
CA TYR A 12 0.24 4.55 7.66
C TYR A 12 -0.19 5.06 9.05
N CYS A 13 0.61 5.95 9.62
CA CYS A 13 0.29 6.62 10.87
C CYS A 13 -0.92 7.56 10.72
N THR A 14 -2.01 7.24 11.42
CA THR A 14 -3.23 8.08 11.45
C THR A 14 -3.04 9.37 12.24
N GLN A 15 -2.29 9.32 13.34
CA GLN A 15 -1.98 10.48 14.19
C GLN A 15 -1.13 11.53 13.46
N CYS A 16 -0.37 11.09 12.46
CA CYS A 16 0.55 11.92 11.67
C CYS A 16 -0.13 12.59 10.47
N GLN A 17 -1.44 12.37 10.27
CA GLN A 17 -2.20 12.88 9.12
C GLN A 17 -1.66 12.41 7.77
N TRP A 18 -1.09 11.20 7.71
CA TRP A 18 -0.47 10.65 6.50
C TRP A 18 -1.42 9.91 5.56
N LEU A 19 -2.74 9.94 5.83
CA LEU A 19 -3.74 9.33 4.95
C LEU A 19 -3.61 9.85 3.51
N LEU A 20 -3.44 11.16 3.32
CA LEU A 20 -3.33 11.74 1.97
C LEU A 20 -2.09 11.25 1.23
N ARG A 21 -0.96 11.11 1.92
CA ARG A 21 0.26 10.54 1.33
C ARG A 21 0.07 9.08 0.95
N ALA A 22 -0.57 8.29 1.82
CA ALA A 22 -0.85 6.88 1.58
C ALA A 22 -1.82 6.69 0.40
N ALA A 23 -2.89 7.48 0.35
CA ALA A 23 -3.89 7.44 -0.71
C ALA A 23 -3.37 7.95 -2.06
N TRP A 24 -2.45 8.91 -2.07
CA TRP A 24 -1.76 9.32 -3.29
C TRP A 24 -0.92 8.15 -3.84
N LEU A 25 -0.11 7.52 -2.99
CA LEU A 25 0.74 6.41 -3.43
C LEU A 25 -0.06 5.19 -3.90
N ASP A 26 -1.19 4.91 -3.24
CA ASP A 26 -2.18 3.91 -3.67
C ASP A 26 -2.67 4.19 -5.11
N GLN A 27 -3.03 5.44 -5.41
CA GLN A 27 -3.45 5.85 -6.75
C GLN A 27 -2.32 5.75 -7.79
N GLU A 28 -1.08 6.13 -7.44
CA GLU A 28 0.07 6.00 -8.34
C GLU A 28 0.38 4.52 -8.68
N LEU A 29 0.27 3.63 -7.69
CA LEU A 29 0.48 2.20 -7.90
C LEU A 29 -0.62 1.59 -8.79
N LEU A 30 -1.89 1.91 -8.51
CA LEU A 30 -3.02 1.41 -9.29
C LEU A 30 -3.07 2.01 -10.70
N SER A 31 -2.61 3.26 -10.89
CA SER A 31 -2.53 3.88 -12.22
C SER A 31 -1.41 3.27 -13.07
N THR A 32 -0.30 2.89 -12.45
CA THR A 32 0.88 2.34 -13.15
C THR A 32 0.75 0.84 -13.42
N PHE A 33 0.19 0.08 -12.46
CA PHE A 33 0.20 -1.39 -12.45
C PHE A 33 -1.22 -1.99 -12.40
N GLY A 34 -2.23 -1.28 -12.88
CA GLY A 34 -3.65 -1.66 -12.70
C GLY A 34 -4.01 -3.07 -13.18
N ASP A 35 -3.35 -3.56 -14.23
CA ASP A 35 -3.55 -4.92 -14.74
C ASP A 35 -2.68 -5.97 -14.03
N ASP A 36 -1.60 -5.56 -13.38
CA ASP A 36 -0.62 -6.45 -12.72
C ASP A 36 -0.93 -6.66 -11.24
N LEU A 37 -1.51 -5.66 -10.56
CA LEU A 37 -1.86 -5.73 -9.14
C LEU A 37 -3.25 -6.34 -8.91
N GLY A 38 -3.38 -7.10 -7.84
CA GLY A 38 -4.67 -7.64 -7.37
C GLY A 38 -5.43 -6.61 -6.54
N LYS A 39 -4.71 -5.91 -5.65
CA LYS A 39 -5.22 -4.80 -4.85
C LYS A 39 -4.09 -3.99 -4.23
N VAL A 40 -4.41 -2.78 -3.83
CA VAL A 40 -3.62 -1.98 -2.89
C VAL A 40 -4.53 -1.68 -1.68
N SER A 41 -3.99 -1.83 -0.47
CA SER A 41 -4.75 -1.72 0.79
C SER A 41 -4.12 -0.69 1.71
N LEU A 42 -4.94 0.22 2.23
CA LEU A 42 -4.53 1.20 3.24
C LEU A 42 -4.87 0.69 4.65
N VAL A 43 -3.84 0.51 5.49
CA VAL A 43 -3.99 0.00 6.86
C VAL A 43 -3.64 1.09 7.87
N PRO A 44 -4.58 1.49 8.75
CA PRO A 44 -4.30 2.42 9.84
C PRO A 44 -3.27 1.87 10.83
N GLY A 45 -2.29 2.71 11.19
CA GLY A 45 -1.30 2.45 12.22
C GLY A 45 -1.06 3.67 13.13
N THR A 46 -0.11 3.51 14.06
CA THR A 46 0.28 4.53 15.05
C THR A 46 1.80 4.62 15.19
N GLY A 47 2.31 5.63 15.89
CA GLY A 47 3.74 5.69 16.25
C GLY A 47 4.67 6.05 15.09
N GLY A 48 4.21 6.86 14.13
CA GLY A 48 5.06 7.31 13.02
C GLY A 48 5.33 6.27 11.94
N VAL A 49 4.58 5.17 11.90
CA VAL A 49 4.73 4.11 10.90
C VAL A 49 4.37 4.57 9.48
N PHE A 50 5.22 4.21 8.50
CA PHE A 50 4.89 4.26 7.08
C PHE A 50 5.59 3.12 6.33
N HIS A 51 5.02 1.92 6.44
CA HIS A 51 5.59 0.70 5.87
C HIS A 51 4.75 0.25 4.68
N ILE A 52 5.42 -0.12 3.59
CA ILE A 52 4.81 -0.72 2.40
C ILE A 52 5.32 -2.15 2.23
N SER A 53 4.40 -3.11 2.08
CA SER A 53 4.71 -4.50 1.74
C SER A 53 4.01 -4.95 0.46
N CYS A 54 4.62 -5.89 -0.25
CA CYS A 54 4.07 -6.58 -1.43
C CYS A 54 4.07 -8.08 -1.15
N ASP A 55 2.89 -8.71 -1.13
CA ASP A 55 2.70 -10.13 -0.74
C ASP A 55 3.41 -10.49 0.58
N GLY A 56 3.35 -9.58 1.56
CA GLY A 56 3.99 -9.75 2.87
C GLY A 56 5.50 -9.47 2.91
N THR A 57 6.13 -9.22 1.77
CA THR A 57 7.55 -8.79 1.70
C THR A 57 7.64 -7.28 1.86
N GLN A 58 8.35 -6.81 2.88
CA GLN A 58 8.60 -5.39 3.09
C GLN A 58 9.45 -4.80 1.95
N ILE A 59 8.98 -3.71 1.34
CA ILE A 59 9.67 -3.02 0.25
C ILE A 59 10.04 -1.57 0.58
N TRP A 60 9.45 -0.98 1.64
CA TRP A 60 9.73 0.40 2.07
C TRP A 60 9.51 0.61 3.58
N GLU A 61 10.29 1.50 4.19
CA GLU A 61 10.11 2.09 5.55
C GLU A 61 10.40 3.61 5.57
#